data_AF-A0A5B6YP57-F1
#
_entry.id   AF-A0A5B6YP57-F1
#
_cell.length_a   1.000
_cell.length_b   1.000
_cell.length_c   1.000
_cell.angle_alpha   90.00
_cell.angle_beta   90.00
_cell.angle_gamma   90.00
#
_symmetry.space_group_name_H-M   'P 1'
#
loop_
_entity.id
_entity.type
_entity.pdbx_description
1 polymer ?
#
loop_
_entity_poly.entity_id
_entity_poly.type
_entity_poly.pdbx_seq_one_letter_code
_entity_poly.pdbx_strand_id
1 'polypeptide(L)'
;MAPHGEAIVSSHSRTNNFNKPPRLSNDGLQRTISDISFELSKEVVVDTKLPPISEVEDAKCECCGISEECTPQYIDRVRNKFSGKWICGLCAEAVKEELEKNGGNKEEALSAHMNACVRFNKFGRAYPVLYQAEAMREMLKK
;
A
#
# COMPACT_ATOMS: atom_id res chain seq x y z
N MET A 1 -5.33 10.11 16.32
CA MET A 1 -6.35 9.05 16.14
C MET A 1 -7.44 9.61 15.25
N ALA A 2 -7.61 9.07 14.05
CA ALA A 2 -8.73 9.40 13.17
C ALA A 2 -9.83 8.33 13.37
N PRO A 3 -11.10 8.69 13.61
CA PRO A 3 -12.15 7.70 13.79
C PRO A 3 -12.71 7.22 12.45
N HIS A 4 -12.82 5.90 12.32
CA HIS A 4 -13.77 5.10 11.53
C HIS A 4 -14.16 5.55 10.11
N GLY A 5 -13.51 4.97 9.11
CA GLY A 5 -14.05 4.84 7.76
C GLY A 5 -14.63 3.43 7.57
N GLU A 6 -15.95 3.28 7.66
CA GLU A 6 -16.63 2.05 7.28
C GLU A 6 -16.84 2.03 5.75
N ALA A 7 -16.38 0.96 5.10
CA ALA A 7 -16.61 0.73 3.69
C ALA A 7 -18.02 0.15 3.48
N ILE A 8 -18.91 0.93 2.86
CA ILE A 8 -20.24 0.45 2.49
C ILE A 8 -20.12 -0.31 1.17
N VAL A 9 -20.08 -1.65 1.25
CA VAL A 9 -20.34 -2.53 0.11
C VAL A 9 -21.80 -2.36 -0.27
N SER A 10 -22.05 -1.78 -1.44
CA SER A 10 -23.40 -1.58 -1.96
C SER A 10 -23.55 -2.35 -3.27
N SER A 11 -24.04 -3.59 -3.17
CA SER A 11 -24.50 -4.38 -4.32
C SER A 11 -25.77 -3.74 -4.85
N HIS A 12 -25.73 -3.08 -6.02
CA HIS A 12 -26.92 -2.51 -6.65
C HIS A 12 -27.16 -3.16 -8.00
N SER A 13 -28.14 -4.06 -8.02
CA SER A 13 -28.80 -4.56 -9.22
C SER A 13 -29.38 -3.38 -10.00
N ARG A 14 -29.07 -3.28 -11.29
CA ARG A 14 -29.63 -2.26 -12.18
C ARG A 14 -31.10 -2.56 -12.47
N THR A 15 -32.02 -1.91 -11.75
CA THR A 15 -33.40 -1.71 -12.23
C THR A 15 -33.54 -0.27 -12.74
N ASN A 16 -33.59 -0.13 -14.05
CA ASN A 16 -33.82 1.12 -14.75
C ASN A 16 -35.26 1.58 -14.52
N ASN A 17 -35.46 2.66 -13.75
CA ASN A 17 -36.67 3.49 -13.81
C ASN A 17 -36.37 4.87 -13.21
N PHE A 18 -35.83 5.78 -14.02
CA PHE A 18 -35.78 7.20 -13.68
C PHE A 18 -36.80 7.95 -14.54
N ASN A 19 -37.84 8.47 -13.88
CA ASN A 19 -38.72 9.46 -14.48
C ASN A 19 -37.91 10.72 -14.80
N LYS A 20 -37.98 11.17 -16.06
CA LYS A 20 -37.21 12.31 -16.56
C LYS A 20 -37.74 13.62 -15.94
N PRO A 21 -36.89 14.53 -15.43
CA PRO A 21 -37.35 15.80 -14.89
C PRO A 21 -37.84 16.73 -16.01
N PRO A 22 -38.76 17.68 -15.72
CA PRO A 22 -39.31 18.58 -16.73
C PRO A 22 -38.21 19.48 -17.32
N ARG A 23 -38.19 19.60 -18.65
CA ARG A 23 -37.29 20.51 -19.36
C ARG A 23 -37.74 21.95 -19.15
N LEU A 24 -36.92 22.76 -18.50
CA LEU A 24 -37.04 24.22 -18.57
C LEU A 24 -36.61 24.69 -19.96
N SER A 25 -37.44 25.55 -20.57
CA SER A 25 -37.19 26.16 -21.87
C SER A 25 -35.90 26.98 -21.83
N ASN A 26 -35.06 26.84 -22.86
CA ASN A 26 -33.74 27.44 -22.92
C ASN A 26 -33.55 28.21 -24.24
N ASP A 27 -34.55 29.04 -24.59
CA ASP A 27 -34.59 29.87 -25.81
C ASP A 27 -33.62 31.07 -25.76
N GLY A 28 -32.35 30.83 -25.46
CA GLY A 28 -31.35 31.91 -25.49
C GLY A 28 -29.90 31.53 -25.24
N LEU A 29 -29.60 30.31 -24.80
CA LEU A 29 -28.21 29.88 -24.56
C LEU A 29 -27.72 28.97 -25.69
N GLN A 30 -27.11 29.57 -26.72
CA GLN A 30 -26.28 28.80 -27.65
C GLN A 30 -24.97 28.44 -26.93
N ARG A 31 -24.78 27.17 -26.60
CA ARG A 31 -23.47 26.70 -26.14
C ARG A 31 -22.51 26.78 -27.31
N THR A 32 -21.45 27.58 -27.19
CA THR A 32 -20.31 27.49 -28.11
C THR A 32 -19.63 26.15 -27.85
N ILE A 33 -19.65 25.27 -28.84
CA ILE A 33 -18.85 24.04 -28.80
C ILE A 33 -17.45 24.46 -29.22
N SER A 34 -16.46 24.26 -28.36
CA SER A 34 -15.07 24.46 -28.75
C SER A 34 -14.68 23.39 -29.77
N ASP A 35 -13.96 23.78 -30.83
CA ASP A 35 -13.51 22.88 -31.90
C ASP A 35 -12.65 21.71 -31.37
N ILE A 36 -12.12 21.85 -30.15
CA ILE A 36 -11.39 20.81 -29.40
C ILE A 36 -12.25 19.55 -29.20
N SER A 37 -13.55 19.70 -28.94
CA SER A 37 -14.47 18.55 -28.79
C SER A 37 -14.68 17.79 -30.11
N PHE A 38 -14.52 18.46 -31.25
CA PHE A 38 -14.73 17.85 -32.57
C PHE A 38 -13.46 17.17 -33.08
N GLU A 39 -12.27 17.71 -32.78
CA GLU A 39 -10.99 17.07 -33.09
C GLU A 39 -10.79 15.76 -32.32
N LEU A 40 -11.21 15.68 -31.05
CA LEU A 40 -11.15 14.45 -30.26
C LEU A 40 -12.02 13.33 -30.82
N SER A 41 -13.10 13.67 -31.54
CA SER A 41 -13.95 12.70 -32.25
C SER A 41 -13.47 12.37 -33.67
N LYS A 42 -12.50 13.12 -34.21
CA LYS A 42 -11.93 12.93 -35.55
C LYS A 42 -10.58 12.24 -35.52
N GLU A 43 -9.86 12.33 -34.41
CA GLU A 43 -8.83 11.36 -34.10
C GLU A 43 -9.51 9.99 -34.07
N VAL A 44 -9.20 9.18 -35.09
CA VAL A 44 -9.39 7.74 -35.02
C VAL A 44 -8.83 7.39 -33.66
N VAL A 45 -9.68 6.92 -32.75
CA VAL A 45 -9.23 6.15 -31.61
C VAL A 45 -8.56 4.95 -32.26
N VAL A 46 -7.29 5.13 -32.64
CA VAL A 46 -6.36 4.04 -32.76
C VAL A 46 -6.61 3.34 -31.46
N ASP A 47 -6.99 2.08 -31.55
CA ASP A 47 -6.99 1.16 -30.44
C ASP A 47 -5.52 1.09 -29.97
N THR A 48 -5.02 2.17 -29.38
CA THR A 48 -3.81 2.25 -28.59
C THR A 48 -4.20 1.48 -27.36
N LYS A 49 -4.18 0.17 -27.53
CA LYS A 49 -4.19 -0.82 -26.49
C LYS A 49 -3.12 -0.37 -25.51
N LEU A 50 -3.57 0.34 -24.48
CA LEU A 50 -2.67 0.84 -23.45
C LEU A 50 -1.92 -0.39 -22.95
N PRO A 51 -0.59 -0.31 -22.77
CA PRO A 51 0.15 -1.43 -22.21
C PRO A 51 -0.55 -1.83 -20.90
N PRO A 52 -0.73 -3.14 -20.64
CA PRO A 52 -1.33 -3.59 -19.40
C PRO A 52 -0.60 -2.93 -18.24
N ILE A 53 -1.35 -2.23 -17.39
CA ILE A 53 -0.81 -1.73 -16.13
C ILE A 53 -0.33 -2.97 -15.39
N SER A 54 0.93 -2.99 -14.96
CA SER A 54 1.42 -4.06 -14.08
C SER A 54 0.57 -4.01 -12.82
N GLU A 55 -0.37 -4.94 -12.69
CA GLU A 55 -1.22 -5.05 -11.51
C GLU A 55 -0.31 -5.18 -10.28
N VAL A 56 -0.50 -4.26 -9.33
CA VAL A 56 0.15 -4.28 -8.03
C VAL A 56 -0.77 -5.01 -7.05
N GLU A 57 -0.18 -5.73 -6.11
CA GLU A 57 -0.90 -6.45 -5.06
C GLU A 57 -0.45 -5.98 -3.67
N ASP A 58 -1.37 -6.01 -2.72
CA ASP A 58 -1.09 -5.70 -1.32
C ASP A 58 -0.35 -6.87 -0.65
N ALA A 59 0.91 -6.65 -0.31
CA ALA A 59 1.75 -7.66 0.31
C ALA A 59 2.12 -7.28 1.75
N LYS A 60 1.71 -8.10 2.71
CA LYS A 60 1.93 -7.87 4.14
C LYS A 60 3.30 -8.35 4.61
N CYS A 61 4.14 -7.43 5.07
CA CYS A 61 5.47 -7.73 5.59
C CYS A 61 5.43 -8.70 6.77
N GLU A 62 6.23 -9.78 6.71
CA GLU A 62 6.29 -10.81 7.75
C GLU A 62 7.03 -10.35 9.02
N CYS A 63 7.82 -9.26 8.95
CA CYS A 63 8.52 -8.70 10.11
C CYS A 63 7.61 -7.78 10.93
N CYS A 64 6.99 -6.79 10.28
CA CYS A 64 6.31 -5.68 10.94
C CYS A 64 4.79 -5.66 10.75
N GLY A 65 4.26 -6.50 9.86
CA GLY A 65 2.83 -6.59 9.57
C GLY A 65 2.24 -5.42 8.79
N ILE A 66 3.05 -4.47 8.32
CA ILE A 66 2.62 -3.38 7.43
C ILE A 66 2.47 -3.94 6.01
N SER A 67 1.41 -3.54 5.32
CA SER A 67 1.18 -3.88 3.91
C SER A 67 1.78 -2.83 2.99
N GLU A 68 2.36 -3.27 1.87
CA GLU A 68 2.85 -2.42 0.79
C GLU A 68 2.26 -2.90 -0.55
N GLU A 69 1.89 -1.97 -1.42
CA GLU A 69 1.46 -2.26 -2.79
C GLU A 69 2.71 -2.54 -3.64
N CYS A 70 2.81 -3.74 -4.19
CA CYS A 70 4.02 -4.20 -4.88
C CYS A 70 3.67 -5.00 -6.14
N THR A 71 4.56 -4.97 -7.13
CA THR A 71 4.41 -5.87 -8.28
C THR A 71 4.77 -7.30 -7.89
N PRO A 72 4.12 -8.34 -8.44
CA PRO A 72 4.45 -9.74 -8.14
C PRO A 72 5.93 -10.06 -8.38
N GLN A 73 6.50 -9.49 -9.46
CA GLN A 73 7.91 -9.65 -9.79
C GLN A 73 8.84 -9.09 -8.70
N TYR A 74 8.47 -7.97 -8.05
CA TYR A 74 9.23 -7.43 -6.94
C TYR A 74 9.10 -8.31 -5.70
N ILE A 75 7.90 -8.82 -5.42
CA ILE A 75 7.64 -9.74 -4.30
C ILE A 75 8.51 -10.99 -4.42
N ASP A 76 8.56 -11.61 -5.59
CA ASP A 76 9.39 -12.80 -5.83
C ASP A 76 10.88 -12.50 -5.64
N ARG A 77 11.38 -11.36 -6.13
CA ARG A 77 12.78 -10.95 -5.93
C ARG A 77 13.13 -10.80 -4.46
N VAL A 78 12.23 -10.19 -3.68
CA VAL A 78 12.43 -10.02 -2.23
C VAL A 78 12.41 -11.38 -1.53
N ARG A 79 11.44 -12.24 -1.81
CA ARG A 79 11.36 -13.59 -1.24
C ARG A 79 12.64 -14.40 -1.53
N ASN A 80 13.15 -14.34 -2.76
CA ASN A 80 14.39 -15.01 -3.13
C ASN A 80 15.60 -14.50 -2.34
N LYS A 81 15.60 -13.21 -1.94
CA LYS A 81 16.69 -12.60 -1.16
C LYS A 81 16.60 -12.92 0.34
N PHE A 82 15.41 -13.13 0.88
CA PHE A 82 15.17 -13.25 2.32
C PHE A 82 14.54 -14.60 2.72
N SER A 83 15.15 -15.71 2.29
CA SER A 83 14.77 -17.07 2.70
C SER A 83 13.28 -17.40 2.45
N GLY A 84 12.74 -16.93 1.32
CA GLY A 84 11.33 -17.12 0.94
C GLY A 84 10.35 -16.16 1.59
N LYS A 85 10.82 -15.25 2.46
CA LYS A 85 9.96 -14.32 3.19
C LYS A 85 9.76 -13.01 2.45
N TRP A 86 8.52 -12.53 2.46
CA TRP A 86 8.21 -11.18 2.03
C TRP A 86 8.41 -10.19 3.18
N ILE A 87 9.27 -9.20 2.95
CA ILE A 87 9.54 -8.12 3.90
C ILE A 87 9.45 -6.76 3.19
N CYS A 88 8.96 -5.75 3.90
CA CYS A 88 8.85 -4.39 3.36
C CYS A 88 10.21 -3.75 3.12
N GLY A 89 10.25 -2.68 2.31
CA GLY A 89 11.49 -1.98 1.98
C GLY A 89 12.30 -1.51 3.20
N LEU A 90 11.62 -1.03 4.24
CA LEU A 90 12.28 -0.60 5.49
C LEU A 90 12.88 -1.77 6.29
N CYS A 91 12.18 -2.90 6.35
CA CYS A 91 12.71 -4.10 7.00
C CYS A 91 13.88 -4.68 6.20
N ALA A 92 13.87 -4.57 4.87
CA ALA A 92 14.98 -5.02 4.03
C ALA A 92 16.28 -4.24 4.31
N GLU A 93 16.20 -2.91 4.47
CA GLU A 93 17.37 -2.11 4.87
C GLU A 93 17.82 -2.43 6.30
N ALA A 94 16.90 -2.64 7.22
CA ALA A 94 17.24 -3.04 8.58
C ALA A 94 17.93 -4.42 8.64
N VAL A 95 17.48 -5.41 7.85
CA VAL A 95 18.16 -6.71 7.73
C VAL A 95 19.55 -6.56 7.14
N LYS A 96 19.74 -5.63 6.18
CA LYS A 96 21.06 -5.32 5.63
C LYS A 96 21.99 -4.74 6.70
N GLU A 97 21.49 -3.89 7.59
CA GLU A 97 22.28 -3.40 8.74
C GLU A 97 22.65 -4.53 9.71
N GLU A 98 21.70 -5.43 10.01
CA GLU A 98 21.97 -6.62 10.85
C GLU A 98 22.97 -7.59 10.18
N LEU A 99 23.04 -7.61 8.85
CA LEU A 99 24.01 -8.42 8.12
C LEU A 99 25.44 -7.97 8.39
N GLU A 100 25.68 -6.65 8.40
CA GLU A 100 26.99 -6.08 8.71
C GLU A 100 27.38 -6.33 10.18
N LYS A 101 26.40 -6.33 11.11
CA LYS A 101 26.63 -6.61 12.53
C LYS A 101 26.98 -8.09 12.81
N ASN A 102 26.33 -9.02 12.10
CA ASN A 102 26.44 -10.46 12.34
C ASN A 102 27.47 -11.15 11.42
N GLY A 103 28.46 -10.41 10.91
CA GLY A 103 29.55 -10.98 10.11
C GLY A 103 29.13 -11.58 8.76
N GLY A 104 28.01 -11.12 8.20
CA GLY A 104 27.57 -11.53 6.85
C GLY A 104 26.63 -12.74 6.79
N ASN A 105 26.19 -13.30 7.92
CA ASN A 105 25.22 -14.39 7.95
C ASN A 105 23.79 -13.88 7.70
N LYS A 106 23.22 -14.21 6.52
CA LYS A 106 21.93 -13.70 6.07
C LYS A 106 20.76 -14.21 6.90
N GLU A 107 20.75 -15.50 7.18
CA GLU A 107 19.69 -16.16 7.93
C GLU A 107 19.66 -15.65 9.37
N GLU A 108 20.83 -15.46 9.98
CA GLU A 108 20.97 -14.88 11.31
C GLU A 108 20.54 -13.42 11.36
N ALA A 109 20.97 -12.60 10.40
CA ALA A 109 20.55 -11.20 10.31
C ALA A 109 19.04 -11.06 10.13
N LEU A 110 18.44 -11.88 9.27
CA LEU A 110 16.99 -11.92 9.06
C LEU A 110 16.26 -12.33 10.35
N SER A 111 16.72 -13.38 11.02
CA SER A 111 16.16 -13.86 12.29
C SER A 111 16.27 -12.81 13.41
N ALA A 112 17.44 -12.19 13.55
CA ALA A 112 17.69 -11.13 14.53
C ALA A 112 16.72 -9.95 14.33
N HIS A 113 16.60 -9.46 13.09
CA HIS A 113 15.66 -8.40 12.78
C HIS A 113 14.20 -8.80 13.02
N MET A 114 13.77 -9.98 12.56
CA MET A 114 12.38 -10.44 12.78
C MET A 114 12.05 -10.50 14.26
N ASN A 115 12.94 -11.06 15.08
CA ASN A 115 12.74 -11.14 16.53
C ASN A 115 12.66 -9.75 17.17
N ALA A 116 13.52 -8.83 16.76
CA ALA A 116 13.48 -7.44 17.23
C ALA A 116 12.21 -6.71 16.81
N CYS A 117 11.83 -6.84 15.54
CA CYS A 117 10.67 -6.18 14.95
C CYS A 117 9.36 -6.69 15.55
N VAL A 118 9.20 -8.00 15.71
CA VAL A 118 8.02 -8.61 16.34
C VAL A 118 7.91 -8.19 17.79
N ARG A 119 9.01 -8.17 18.55
CA ARG A 119 9.01 -7.71 19.94
C ARG A 119 8.62 -6.23 20.04
N PHE A 120 9.19 -5.39 19.18
CA PHE A 120 8.85 -3.97 19.13
C PHE A 120 7.37 -3.76 18.80
N ASN A 121 6.81 -4.46 17.81
CA ASN A 121 5.40 -4.30 17.46
C ASN A 121 4.45 -4.83 18.53
N LYS A 122 4.81 -5.91 19.24
CA LYS A 122 4.01 -6.46 20.34
C LYS A 122 4.05 -5.61 21.60
N PHE A 123 5.21 -5.06 21.96
CA PHE A 123 5.41 -4.37 23.24
C PHE A 123 5.79 -2.90 23.07
N GLY A 124 6.84 -2.60 22.30
CA GLY A 124 7.34 -1.23 22.12
C GLY A 124 6.30 -0.27 21.55
N ARG A 125 5.58 -0.68 20.51
CA ARG A 125 4.53 0.13 19.87
C ARG A 125 3.23 0.14 20.68
N ALA A 126 2.82 -1.02 21.22
CA ALA A 126 1.56 -1.15 21.95
C ALA A 126 1.60 -0.51 23.34
N TYR A 127 2.76 -0.55 24.01
CA TYR A 127 2.97 -0.05 25.36
C TYR A 127 4.24 0.81 25.48
N PRO A 128 4.31 1.99 24.82
CA PRO A 128 5.54 2.78 24.74
C PRO A 128 6.11 3.18 26.11
N VAL A 129 5.24 3.49 27.08
CA VAL A 129 5.64 3.88 28.43
C VAL A 129 6.26 2.71 29.20
N LEU A 130 5.69 1.51 29.09
CA LEU A 130 6.26 0.31 29.74
C LEU A 130 7.59 -0.08 29.10
N TYR A 131 7.69 0.03 27.78
CA TYR A 131 8.93 -0.22 27.05
C TYR A 131 10.04 0.78 27.46
N GLN A 132 9.70 2.06 27.60
CA GLN A 132 10.63 3.07 28.10
C GLN A 132 11.04 2.80 29.55
N ALA A 133 10.09 2.46 30.43
CA ALA A 133 10.38 2.14 31.83
C ALA A 133 11.29 0.91 31.95
N GLU A 134 11.06 -0.11 31.13
CA GLU A 134 11.96 -1.27 31.03
C GLU A 134 13.36 -0.86 30.57
N ALA A 135 13.49 -0.06 29.52
CA ALA A 135 14.78 0.44 29.08
C ALA A 135 15.51 1.24 30.18
N MET A 136 14.81 2.10 30.91
CA MET A 136 15.35 2.80 32.08
C MET A 136 15.83 1.83 33.15
N ARG A 137 15.05 0.79 33.44
CA ARG A 137 15.38 -0.23 34.43
C ARG A 137 16.62 -1.02 34.02
N GLU A 138 16.77 -1.41 32.75
CA GLU A 138 17.97 -2.10 32.25
C GLU A 138 19.22 -1.22 32.30
N MET A 139 19.12 0.09 32.05
CA MET A 139 20.27 1.02 32.19
C MET A 139 20.78 1.12 33.64
N LEU A 140 19.90 0.93 34.61
CA LEU A 140 20.21 0.96 36.04
C LEU A 140 20.66 -0.39 36.61
N LYS A 141 20.54 -1.48 35.84
CA LYS A 141 21.15 -2.77 36.18
C LYS A 141 22.66 -2.70 35.92
N LYS A 142 23.36 -2.06 36.85
CA LYS A 142 24.80 -2.16 37.05
C LYS A 142 25.06 -2.76 38.41
#